data_AF-A0A260ZIY8-F1
#
_entry.id   AF-A0A260ZIY8-F1
#
_cell.length_a   1.000
_cell.length_b   1.000
_cell.length_c   1.000
_cell.angle_alpha   90.00
_cell.angle_beta   90.00
_cell.angle_gamma   90.00
#
_symmetry.space_group_name_H-M   'P 1'
#
loop_
_entity.id
_entity.type
_entity.pdbx_description
1 polymer ?
#
loop_
_entity_poly.entity_id
_entity_poly.type
_entity_poly.pdbx_seq_one_letter_code
_entity_poly.pdbx_strand_id
1 'polypeptide(L)'
;MNIAFSFSFFHHTTFIQSYISKITMKLLKFPYLVQQKIIDLIEFQNLLVLSFCSKRTKVLIQSLQRYRWKDIKFVKYSLDEKDKICVRVRSENIDECIFLSPTTLEDTVITSMDVLHPRYFGNQYLYDREEKQLVVQGIHDFLYELFGSSIDYEVDSTENKLPPSLKNIDRTCIKVPENTTAEELETCFVASPNQEYIEIDGQCYGILSTNSVIYGVQHLRVCFEGDHGDEILLRFRGNRLQFHATTFHDSTICQFLKEWKSNRGFQNLNSLVINSFDYKNYVAAELLKDMDVKQLDKIEHTLCVTWRMSISYPSNVMFGYFPPKSFPSELTSRDYLIRDGDGEKASVSIEDHNVRFALWNGNSCEMEIINS
;
A
#
# COMPACT_ATOMS: atom_id res chain seq x y z
N MET A 1 7.90 -3.88 -28.29
CA MET A 1 8.58 -2.58 -28.38
C MET A 1 9.77 -2.65 -27.43
N ASN A 2 10.97 -2.84 -27.98
CA ASN A 2 12.18 -3.10 -27.20
C ASN A 2 12.69 -1.79 -26.62
N ILE A 3 12.39 -1.50 -25.35
CA ILE A 3 13.14 -0.49 -24.61
C ILE A 3 14.48 -1.15 -24.27
N ALA A 4 15.50 -0.86 -25.08
CA ALA A 4 16.85 -1.25 -24.81
C ALA A 4 17.35 -0.42 -23.62
N PHE A 5 17.29 -0.97 -22.41
CA PHE A 5 18.11 -0.51 -21.31
C PHE A 5 19.57 -0.76 -21.71
N SER A 6 20.18 0.24 -22.35
CA SER A 6 21.61 0.31 -22.60
C SER A 6 22.29 0.60 -21.27
N PHE A 7 22.53 -0.45 -20.47
CA PHE A 7 23.54 -0.41 -19.43
C PHE A 7 24.90 -0.32 -20.14
N SER A 8 25.35 0.91 -20.46
CA SER A 8 26.68 1.16 -20.99
C SER A 8 27.70 0.96 -19.87
N PHE A 9 28.00 -0.29 -19.55
CA PHE A 9 29.16 -0.63 -18.74
C PHE A 9 30.42 -0.30 -19.53
N PHE A 10 31.10 0.76 -19.09
CA PHE A 10 32.43 1.20 -19.53
C PHE A 10 32.57 1.53 -21.02
N HIS A 11 32.66 2.83 -21.36
CA HIS A 11 33.74 3.34 -22.21
C HIS A 11 33.86 4.88 -22.12
N HIS A 12 35.11 5.33 -21.91
CA HIS A 12 35.66 6.72 -21.96
C HIS A 12 35.41 7.65 -20.74
N THR A 13 36.33 7.73 -19.75
CA THR A 13 37.48 8.69 -19.54
C THR A 13 37.02 10.14 -19.31
N THR A 14 37.37 10.91 -18.26
CA THR A 14 38.59 11.03 -17.42
C THR A 14 38.30 12.01 -16.25
N PHE A 15 39.14 12.03 -15.20
CA PHE A 15 39.19 12.95 -14.03
C PHE A 15 38.27 12.66 -12.83
N ILE A 16 38.69 11.80 -11.90
CA ILE A 16 39.53 12.08 -10.70
C ILE A 16 40.06 10.73 -10.22
N GLN A 17 41.36 10.66 -9.99
CA GLN A 17 42.13 9.44 -9.80
C GLN A 17 42.18 9.05 -8.32
N SER A 18 41.28 8.15 -7.90
CA SER A 18 41.48 7.30 -6.73
C SER A 18 42.01 5.95 -7.22
N TYR A 19 43.18 5.55 -6.72
CA TYR A 19 43.93 4.34 -7.08
C TYR A 19 43.20 3.06 -6.64
N ILE A 20 42.12 2.71 -7.33
CA ILE A 20 41.65 1.32 -7.43
C ILE A 20 41.97 0.89 -8.85
N SER A 21 42.95 -0.01 -9.02
CA SER A 21 43.15 -0.64 -10.32
C SER A 21 41.79 -1.23 -10.75
N LYS A 22 41.24 -0.79 -11.88
CA LYS A 22 40.00 -1.32 -12.45
C LYS A 22 40.20 -2.80 -12.80
N ILE A 23 40.06 -3.68 -11.81
CA ILE A 23 39.99 -5.12 -12.01
C ILE A 23 38.61 -5.38 -12.59
N THR A 24 38.53 -5.49 -13.91
CA THR A 24 37.29 -5.91 -14.58
C THR A 24 37.14 -7.41 -14.43
N MET A 25 36.34 -7.83 -13.45
CA MET A 25 36.02 -9.24 -13.23
C MET A 25 35.07 -9.76 -14.32
N LYS A 26 35.49 -10.80 -15.06
CA LYS A 26 34.65 -11.44 -16.07
C LYS A 26 33.80 -12.56 -15.45
N LEU A 27 32.83 -12.19 -14.59
CA LEU A 27 32.02 -13.13 -13.78
C LEU A 27 31.50 -14.32 -14.61
N LEU A 28 30.88 -14.05 -15.76
CA LEU A 28 30.27 -15.07 -16.62
C LEU A 28 31.27 -16.03 -17.31
N LYS A 29 32.58 -15.76 -17.22
CA LYS A 29 33.62 -16.64 -17.79
C LYS A 29 34.19 -17.64 -16.79
N PHE A 30 33.90 -17.48 -15.49
CA PHE A 30 34.33 -18.44 -14.49
C PHE A 30 33.53 -19.75 -14.56
N PRO A 31 34.09 -20.88 -14.10
CA PRO A 31 33.31 -22.11 -13.89
C PRO A 31 32.14 -21.87 -12.93
N TYR A 32 31.06 -22.63 -13.10
CA TYR A 32 29.81 -22.46 -12.34
C TYR A 32 30.02 -22.42 -10.81
N LEU A 33 30.84 -23.33 -10.26
CA LEU A 33 31.13 -23.35 -8.81
C LEU A 33 31.84 -22.08 -8.31
N VAL A 34 32.71 -21.51 -9.14
CA VAL A 34 33.38 -20.24 -8.81
C VAL A 34 32.40 -19.08 -8.89
N GLN A 35 31.51 -19.06 -9.89
CA GLN A 35 30.44 -18.07 -9.99
C GLN A 35 29.53 -18.11 -8.75
N GLN A 36 29.12 -19.31 -8.33
CA GLN A 36 28.31 -19.51 -7.13
C GLN A 36 29.01 -18.95 -5.89
N LYS A 37 30.27 -19.33 -5.65
CA LYS A 37 31.03 -18.85 -4.49
C LYS A 37 31.21 -17.34 -4.48
N ILE A 38 31.44 -16.72 -5.64
CA ILE A 38 31.53 -15.26 -5.75
C ILE A 38 30.17 -14.63 -5.41
N ILE A 39 29.10 -15.12 -6.02
CA ILE A 39 27.73 -14.59 -5.84
C ILE A 39 27.26 -14.73 -4.39
N ASP A 40 27.56 -15.84 -3.72
CA ASP A 40 27.22 -16.09 -2.31
C ASP A 40 27.86 -15.07 -1.35
N LEU A 41 29.00 -14.48 -1.73
CA LEU A 41 29.71 -13.48 -0.92
C LEU A 41 29.21 -12.04 -1.18
N ILE A 42 28.42 -11.83 -2.22
CA ILE A 42 27.92 -10.48 -2.57
C ILE A 42 26.66 -10.19 -1.75
N GLU A 43 26.63 -8.99 -1.17
CA GLU A 43 25.48 -8.46 -0.43
C GLU A 43 24.24 -8.36 -1.33
N PHE A 44 23.07 -8.38 -0.69
CA PHE A 44 21.80 -8.46 -1.42
C PHE A 44 21.59 -7.28 -2.36
N GLN A 45 21.81 -6.05 -1.87
CA GLN A 45 21.69 -4.83 -2.67
C GLN A 45 22.61 -4.87 -3.90
N ASN A 46 23.86 -5.30 -3.72
CA ASN A 46 24.83 -5.40 -4.81
C ASN A 46 24.46 -6.50 -5.82
N LEU A 47 23.90 -7.63 -5.36
CA LEU A 47 23.37 -8.65 -6.26
C LEU A 47 22.17 -8.16 -7.05
N LEU A 48 21.28 -7.41 -6.40
CA LEU A 48 20.11 -6.83 -7.05
C LEU A 48 20.56 -5.89 -8.17
N VAL A 49 21.51 -4.98 -7.90
CA VAL A 49 22.10 -4.08 -8.89
C VAL A 49 22.78 -4.86 -10.02
N LEU A 50 23.58 -5.89 -9.70
CA LEU A 50 24.21 -6.74 -10.71
C LEU A 50 23.20 -7.46 -11.61
N SER A 51 22.03 -7.81 -11.07
CA SER A 51 20.98 -8.47 -11.84
C SER A 51 20.42 -7.57 -12.94
N PHE A 52 20.41 -6.25 -12.75
CA PHE A 52 19.99 -5.30 -13.78
C PHE A 52 20.96 -5.23 -14.97
N CYS A 53 22.24 -5.56 -14.78
CA CYS A 53 23.28 -5.35 -15.81
C CYS A 53 23.09 -6.17 -17.10
N SER A 54 22.50 -7.38 -17.02
CA SER A 54 22.20 -8.17 -18.22
C SER A 54 21.20 -9.30 -17.96
N LYS A 55 20.45 -9.70 -18.99
CA LYS A 55 19.57 -10.88 -18.93
C LYS A 55 20.30 -12.15 -18.46
N ARG A 56 21.55 -12.36 -18.90
CA ARG A 56 22.36 -13.54 -18.52
C ARG A 56 22.73 -13.49 -17.04
N THR A 57 23.12 -12.32 -16.54
CA THR A 57 23.44 -12.13 -15.12
C THR A 57 22.19 -12.30 -14.26
N LYS A 58 21.05 -11.74 -14.68
CA LYS A 58 19.75 -11.93 -14.01
C LYS A 58 19.41 -13.40 -13.84
N VAL A 59 19.41 -14.17 -14.93
CA VAL A 59 19.09 -15.61 -14.90
C VAL A 59 20.08 -16.38 -14.02
N LEU A 60 21.37 -16.05 -14.10
CA LEU A 60 22.40 -16.67 -13.27
C LEU A 60 22.13 -16.41 -11.78
N ILE A 61 21.96 -15.15 -11.38
CA ILE A 61 21.68 -14.75 -9.99
C ILE A 61 20.36 -15.34 -9.50
N GLN A 62 19.30 -15.28 -10.31
CA GLN A 62 18.00 -15.86 -9.99
C GLN A 62 18.12 -17.37 -9.75
N SER A 63 18.93 -18.10 -10.53
CA SER A 63 19.13 -19.53 -10.37
C SER A 63 19.96 -19.89 -9.12
N LEU A 64 21.02 -19.15 -8.84
CA LEU A 64 21.97 -19.44 -7.77
C LEU A 64 21.49 -18.96 -6.41
N GLN A 65 20.69 -17.90 -6.36
CA GLN A 65 20.28 -17.25 -5.12
C GLN A 65 18.79 -17.44 -4.84
N ARG A 66 18.13 -18.45 -5.44
CA ARG A 66 16.70 -18.78 -5.19
C ARG A 66 16.36 -18.81 -3.71
N TYR A 67 17.26 -19.32 -2.88
CA TYR A 67 17.08 -19.40 -1.43
C TYR A 67 17.01 -18.03 -0.74
N ARG A 68 17.59 -16.96 -1.30
CA ARG A 68 17.50 -15.58 -0.79
C ARG A 68 16.24 -14.87 -1.29
N TRP A 69 15.81 -15.18 -2.51
CA TRP A 69 14.65 -14.55 -3.13
C TRP A 69 13.31 -15.13 -2.66
N LYS A 70 13.27 -16.42 -2.29
CA LYS A 70 12.04 -17.10 -1.83
C LYS A 70 11.43 -16.50 -0.56
N ASP A 71 12.24 -15.84 0.27
CA ASP A 71 11.82 -15.32 1.56
C ASP A 71 11.43 -13.84 1.47
N ILE A 72 11.54 -13.22 0.28
CA ILE A 72 11.08 -11.85 0.06
C ILE A 72 9.57 -11.80 0.30
N LYS A 73 9.15 -10.86 1.13
CA LYS A 73 7.75 -10.65 1.50
C LYS A 73 7.10 -9.62 0.60
N PHE A 74 7.80 -8.52 0.31
CA PHE A 74 7.26 -7.47 -0.54
C PHE A 74 8.33 -6.58 -1.20
N VAL A 75 7.90 -5.89 -2.25
CA VAL A 75 8.58 -4.74 -2.85
C VAL A 75 7.70 -3.51 -2.72
N LYS A 76 8.24 -2.42 -2.19
CA LYS A 76 7.54 -1.14 -2.03
C LYS A 76 8.21 -0.05 -2.85
N TYR A 77 7.43 0.64 -3.67
CA TYR A 77 7.83 1.85 -4.40
C TYR A 77 7.34 3.06 -3.62
N SER A 78 8.26 3.83 -3.05
CA SER A 78 7.97 5.09 -2.37
C SER A 78 8.39 6.27 -3.26
N LEU A 79 7.42 7.10 -3.60
CA LEU A 79 7.54 8.25 -4.49
C LEU A 79 7.33 9.52 -3.66
N ASP A 80 8.31 10.45 -3.66
CA ASP A 80 8.29 11.65 -2.82
C ASP A 80 8.11 12.97 -3.59
N GLU A 81 7.71 14.03 -2.88
CA GLU A 81 7.45 15.36 -3.46
C GLU A 81 8.65 15.96 -4.23
N LYS A 82 9.86 15.42 -4.09
CA LYS A 82 11.08 15.85 -4.80
C LYS A 82 11.38 14.99 -6.02
N ASP A 83 10.38 14.24 -6.49
CA ASP A 83 10.50 13.22 -7.53
C ASP A 83 11.49 12.10 -7.17
N LYS A 84 11.85 11.88 -5.91
CA LYS A 84 12.74 10.74 -5.59
C LYS A 84 11.96 9.45 -5.57
N ILE A 85 12.63 8.39 -6.01
CA ILE A 85 12.10 7.03 -6.00
C ILE A 85 12.91 6.23 -4.99
N CYS A 86 12.24 5.60 -4.04
CA CYS A 86 12.82 4.61 -3.16
C CYS A 86 12.18 3.26 -3.46
N VAL A 87 12.97 2.28 -3.86
CA VAL A 87 12.51 0.91 -4.08
C VAL A 87 13.03 0.05 -2.95
N ARG A 88 12.14 -0.33 -2.06
CA ARG A 88 12.45 -1.13 -0.87
C ARG A 88 12.09 -2.59 -1.11
N VAL A 89 13.02 -3.49 -0.86
CA VAL A 89 12.83 -4.94 -0.94
C VAL A 89 13.00 -5.52 0.46
N ARG A 90 11.98 -6.23 0.96
CA ARG A 90 11.98 -6.69 2.35
C ARG A 90 11.68 -8.18 2.49
N SER A 91 12.41 -8.83 3.39
CA SER A 91 12.15 -10.17 3.94
C SER A 91 12.26 -10.14 5.48
N GLU A 92 12.33 -11.32 6.12
CA GLU A 92 12.60 -11.41 7.56
C GLU A 92 13.99 -10.91 7.94
N ASN A 93 14.97 -11.14 7.08
CA ASN A 93 16.38 -10.85 7.34
C ASN A 93 16.97 -9.80 6.41
N ILE A 94 16.18 -9.29 5.45
CA ILE A 94 16.61 -8.34 4.42
C ILE A 94 15.71 -7.12 4.48
N ASP A 95 16.30 -5.94 4.52
CA ASP A 95 15.61 -4.67 4.48
C ASP A 95 16.45 -3.66 3.69
N GLU A 96 16.33 -3.72 2.38
CA GLU A 96 17.25 -3.05 1.44
C GLU A 96 16.50 -2.02 0.61
N CYS A 97 17.13 -0.86 0.40
CA CYS A 97 16.54 0.23 -0.37
C CYS A 97 17.46 0.62 -1.53
N ILE A 98 16.88 0.80 -2.71
CA ILE A 98 17.50 1.45 -3.86
C ILE A 98 16.93 2.86 -3.93
N PHE A 99 17.78 3.87 -3.84
CA PHE A 99 17.36 5.27 -3.96
C PHE A 99 17.70 5.80 -5.34
N LEU A 100 16.71 6.38 -6.01
CA LEU A 100 16.90 7.10 -7.26
C LEU A 100 16.50 8.57 -7.06
N SER A 101 17.28 9.47 -7.61
CA SER A 101 17.01 10.91 -7.58
C SER A 101 17.04 11.49 -8.98
N PRO A 102 16.16 12.46 -9.25
CA PRO A 102 16.16 13.13 -10.55
C PRO A 102 17.45 13.92 -10.71
N THR A 103 17.94 13.99 -11.94
CA THR A 103 19.05 14.89 -12.31
C THR A 103 18.67 16.34 -12.06
N THR A 104 19.62 17.16 -11.57
CA THR A 104 19.45 18.62 -11.54
C THR A 104 20.11 19.25 -12.76
N LEU A 105 19.60 20.38 -13.26
CA LEU A 105 20.12 21.05 -14.46
C LEU A 105 21.64 21.37 -14.39
N GLU A 106 22.23 21.38 -13.19
CA GLU A 106 23.66 21.60 -12.97
C GLU A 106 24.53 20.35 -13.23
N ASP A 107 23.93 19.15 -13.28
CA ASP A 107 24.61 17.87 -13.52
C ASP A 107 24.66 17.55 -15.03
N THR A 108 25.43 18.34 -15.79
CA THR A 108 25.29 18.48 -17.25
C THR A 108 25.87 17.36 -18.14
N VAL A 109 26.19 16.19 -17.61
CA VAL A 109 26.60 15.04 -18.44
C VAL A 109 26.16 13.74 -17.76
N ILE A 110 25.15 13.06 -18.32
CA ILE A 110 24.75 11.73 -17.83
C ILE A 110 25.05 10.66 -18.87
N THR A 111 25.71 9.60 -18.39
CA THR A 111 25.62 8.24 -18.94
C THR A 111 24.55 7.45 -18.16
N SER A 112 23.84 6.53 -18.82
CA SER A 112 22.75 5.74 -18.21
C SER A 112 23.12 5.16 -16.82
N MET A 113 22.39 5.58 -15.78
CA MET A 113 22.55 5.23 -14.36
C MET A 113 23.94 5.52 -13.77
N ASP A 114 24.28 6.80 -13.60
CA ASP A 114 25.41 7.19 -12.76
C ASP A 114 25.08 6.97 -11.27
N VAL A 115 25.97 6.25 -10.57
CA VAL A 115 25.86 5.96 -9.13
C VAL A 115 26.60 7.03 -8.35
N LEU A 116 25.86 7.92 -7.69
CA LEU A 116 26.42 8.76 -6.65
C LEU A 116 26.60 7.91 -5.40
N HIS A 117 27.77 7.95 -4.77
CA HIS A 117 28.00 7.39 -3.44
C HIS A 117 27.71 8.47 -2.38
N PRO A 118 26.57 8.44 -1.66
CA PRO A 118 26.34 9.36 -0.55
C PRO A 118 26.80 8.68 0.75
N ARG A 119 27.37 9.49 1.64
CA ARG A 119 28.06 9.03 2.86
C ARG A 119 27.17 8.45 3.96
N TYR A 120 25.87 8.22 3.76
CA TYR A 120 24.99 7.85 4.88
C TYR A 120 23.88 6.81 4.66
N PHE A 121 23.41 6.51 3.44
CA PHE A 121 22.40 5.45 3.22
C PHE A 121 22.42 4.93 1.77
N GLY A 122 22.96 3.72 1.55
CA GLY A 122 22.88 2.98 0.28
C GLY A 122 23.48 3.66 -0.96
N ASN A 123 23.46 2.94 -2.09
CA ASN A 123 23.80 3.51 -3.40
C ASN A 123 22.65 4.43 -3.88
N GLN A 124 22.98 5.65 -4.32
CA GLN A 124 22.03 6.58 -4.93
C GLN A 124 22.24 6.62 -6.45
N TYR A 125 21.18 6.41 -7.20
CA TYR A 125 21.21 6.40 -8.66
C TYR A 125 20.57 7.68 -9.21
N LEU A 126 21.10 8.21 -10.29
CA LEU A 126 20.50 9.33 -11.01
C LEU A 126 19.63 8.85 -12.16
N TYR A 127 18.57 9.60 -12.44
CA TYR A 127 17.70 9.35 -13.59
C TYR A 127 17.15 10.67 -14.16
N ASP A 128 16.84 10.69 -15.46
CA ASP A 128 16.21 11.85 -16.08
C ASP A 128 14.78 12.03 -15.55
N ARG A 129 14.48 13.22 -15.00
CA ARG A 129 13.17 13.54 -14.45
C ARG A 129 12.04 13.30 -15.46
N GLU A 130 12.26 13.56 -16.75
CA GLU A 130 11.25 13.35 -17.79
C GLU A 130 10.97 11.85 -18.03
N GLU A 131 11.93 10.98 -17.73
CA GLU A 131 11.80 9.53 -17.90
C GLU A 131 11.27 8.82 -16.64
N LYS A 132 10.85 9.54 -15.60
CA LYS A 132 10.43 8.97 -14.31
C LYS A 132 9.47 7.80 -14.44
N GLN A 133 8.41 7.97 -15.24
CA GLN A 133 7.40 6.92 -15.44
C GLN A 133 8.02 5.66 -16.07
N LEU A 134 8.90 5.83 -17.06
CA LEU A 134 9.61 4.72 -17.71
C LEU A 134 10.57 4.03 -16.74
N VAL A 135 11.25 4.79 -15.89
CA VAL A 135 12.17 4.27 -14.87
C VAL A 135 11.41 3.44 -13.83
N VAL A 136 10.33 3.98 -13.25
CA VAL A 136 9.52 3.25 -12.25
C VAL A 136 8.92 1.99 -12.88
N GLN A 137 8.33 2.09 -14.07
CA GLN A 137 7.77 0.93 -14.77
C GLN A 137 8.83 -0.11 -15.10
N GLY A 138 10.00 0.31 -15.60
CA GLY A 138 11.09 -0.59 -15.97
C GLY A 138 11.68 -1.33 -14.77
N ILE A 139 11.84 -0.64 -13.63
CA ILE A 139 12.24 -1.29 -12.38
C ILE A 139 11.17 -2.28 -11.93
N HIS A 140 9.89 -1.88 -11.99
CA HIS A 140 8.78 -2.76 -11.62
C HIS A 140 8.73 -4.03 -12.46
N ASP A 141 8.72 -3.92 -13.78
CA ASP A 141 8.70 -5.06 -14.69
C ASP A 141 9.87 -6.01 -14.44
N PHE A 142 11.06 -5.44 -14.18
CA PHE A 142 12.26 -6.21 -13.86
C PHE A 142 12.12 -6.98 -12.54
N LEU A 143 11.69 -6.31 -11.46
CA LEU A 143 11.54 -6.94 -10.15
C LEU A 143 10.39 -7.94 -10.12
N TYR A 144 9.33 -7.69 -10.89
CA TYR A 144 8.25 -8.64 -11.09
C TYR A 144 8.73 -9.91 -11.80
N GLU A 145 9.55 -9.79 -12.85
CA GLU A 145 10.14 -10.96 -13.51
C GLU A 145 11.16 -11.70 -12.62
N LEU A 146 11.86 -10.97 -11.74
CA LEU A 146 12.88 -11.53 -10.86
C LEU A 146 12.28 -12.31 -9.68
N PHE A 147 11.30 -11.74 -8.98
CA PHE A 147 10.71 -12.32 -7.77
C PHE A 147 9.41 -13.09 -8.04
N GLY A 148 8.68 -12.75 -9.11
CA GLY A 148 7.44 -13.39 -9.48
C GLY A 148 6.23 -12.89 -8.69
N SER A 149 5.07 -13.46 -8.98
CA SER A 149 3.76 -13.04 -8.46
C SER A 149 3.44 -13.52 -7.04
N SER A 150 4.37 -14.17 -6.35
CA SER A 150 4.14 -14.78 -5.03
C SER A 150 4.43 -13.84 -3.86
N ILE A 151 4.85 -12.60 -4.15
CA ILE A 151 5.18 -11.59 -3.15
C ILE A 151 4.28 -10.37 -3.36
N ASP A 152 4.14 -9.55 -2.32
CA ASP A 152 3.32 -8.33 -2.42
C ASP A 152 4.09 -7.22 -3.14
N TYR A 153 3.42 -6.50 -4.03
CA TYR A 153 3.91 -5.26 -4.61
C TYR A 153 3.09 -4.07 -4.13
N GLU A 154 3.78 -3.05 -3.64
CA GLU A 154 3.16 -1.91 -2.97
C GLU A 154 3.62 -0.58 -3.59
N VAL A 155 2.69 0.35 -3.78
CA VAL A 155 2.98 1.73 -4.20
C VAL A 155 2.58 2.69 -3.09
N ASP A 156 3.46 3.64 -2.80
CA ASP A 156 3.25 4.70 -1.83
C ASP A 156 3.72 6.03 -2.42
N SER A 157 2.82 6.99 -2.53
CA SER A 157 3.09 8.29 -3.15
C SER A 157 2.69 9.42 -2.23
N THR A 158 3.67 10.21 -1.79
CA THR A 158 3.44 11.50 -1.14
C THR A 158 3.55 12.68 -2.10
N GLU A 159 3.73 12.42 -3.40
CA GLU A 159 4.05 13.43 -4.38
C GLU A 159 2.91 14.41 -4.66
N ASN A 160 3.27 15.57 -5.21
CA ASN A 160 2.30 16.52 -5.78
C ASN A 160 1.78 16.07 -7.16
N LYS A 161 1.96 14.81 -7.53
CA LYS A 161 1.52 14.19 -8.78
C LYS A 161 1.02 12.77 -8.49
N LEU A 162 0.09 12.29 -9.31
CA LEU A 162 -0.37 10.92 -9.23
C LEU A 162 0.72 9.93 -9.65
N PRO A 163 0.84 8.77 -8.97
CA PRO A 163 1.82 7.76 -9.33
C PRO A 163 1.48 7.10 -10.68
N PRO A 164 2.48 6.49 -11.36
CA PRO A 164 2.21 5.69 -12.55
C PRO A 164 1.34 4.48 -12.22
N SER A 165 0.46 4.10 -13.14
CA SER A 165 -0.36 2.90 -13.01
C SER A 165 0.46 1.64 -13.31
N LEU A 166 0.98 1.02 -12.26
CA LEU A 166 1.77 -0.22 -12.35
C LEU A 166 0.84 -1.45 -12.32
N LYS A 167 1.26 -2.52 -12.99
CA LYS A 167 0.54 -3.81 -13.01
C LYS A 167 0.85 -4.62 -11.76
N ASN A 168 -0.02 -5.56 -11.42
CA ASN A 168 0.19 -6.52 -10.33
C ASN A 168 0.59 -5.86 -8.99
N ILE A 169 -0.01 -4.72 -8.67
CA ILE A 169 0.15 -4.04 -7.38
C ILE A 169 -0.98 -4.49 -6.46
N ASP A 170 -0.59 -5.02 -5.30
CA ASP A 170 -1.51 -5.51 -4.27
C ASP A 170 -1.99 -4.36 -3.36
N ARG A 171 -1.15 -3.34 -3.16
CA ARG A 171 -1.44 -2.25 -2.22
C ARG A 171 -1.02 -0.89 -2.79
N THR A 172 -1.91 0.09 -2.72
CA THR A 172 -1.62 1.47 -3.16
C THR A 172 -1.99 2.45 -2.07
N CYS A 173 -1.10 3.39 -1.78
CA CYS A 173 -1.35 4.47 -0.84
C CYS A 173 -0.93 5.77 -1.50
N ILE A 174 -1.86 6.72 -1.61
CA ILE A 174 -1.61 7.96 -2.33
C ILE A 174 -2.12 9.15 -1.54
N LYS A 175 -1.26 10.16 -1.44
CA LYS A 175 -1.67 11.53 -1.19
C LYS A 175 -2.12 12.12 -2.52
N VAL A 176 -3.41 12.39 -2.65
CA VAL A 176 -4.04 12.93 -3.85
C VAL A 176 -3.60 14.39 -4.01
N PRO A 177 -2.98 14.76 -5.15
CA PRO A 177 -2.62 16.14 -5.43
C PRO A 177 -3.84 17.04 -5.47
N GLU A 178 -3.67 18.30 -5.08
CA GLU A 178 -4.72 19.31 -5.25
C GLU A 178 -5.20 19.39 -6.70
N ASN A 179 -6.50 19.60 -6.90
CA ASN A 179 -7.16 19.69 -8.22
C ASN A 179 -7.21 18.39 -9.03
N THR A 180 -6.88 17.24 -8.43
CA THR A 180 -7.05 15.94 -9.09
C THR A 180 -8.53 15.63 -9.33
N THR A 181 -8.89 15.29 -10.56
CA THR A 181 -10.23 14.83 -10.91
C THR A 181 -10.44 13.35 -10.56
N ALA A 182 -11.69 12.94 -10.38
CA ALA A 182 -12.05 11.55 -10.17
C ALA A 182 -11.55 10.61 -11.29
N GLU A 183 -11.54 11.06 -12.55
CA GLU A 183 -11.05 10.29 -13.70
C GLU A 183 -9.53 10.09 -13.62
N GLU A 184 -8.77 11.16 -13.36
CA GLU A 184 -7.31 11.08 -13.18
C GLU A 184 -6.94 10.14 -12.02
N LEU A 185 -7.64 10.25 -10.90
CA LEU A 185 -7.45 9.34 -9.76
C LEU A 185 -7.69 7.88 -10.16
N GLU A 186 -8.75 7.61 -10.92
CA GLU A 186 -9.09 6.25 -11.38
C GLU A 186 -7.99 5.66 -12.27
N THR A 187 -7.33 6.47 -13.12
CA THR A 187 -6.25 6.00 -13.99
C THR A 187 -5.10 5.33 -13.23
N CYS A 188 -4.86 5.69 -11.96
CA CYS A 188 -3.81 5.09 -11.13
C CYS A 188 -4.03 3.58 -10.93
N PHE A 189 -5.29 3.15 -10.86
CA PHE A 189 -5.67 1.81 -10.44
C PHE A 189 -5.99 0.86 -11.61
N VAL A 190 -6.15 1.39 -12.83
CA VAL A 190 -6.59 0.62 -14.01
C VAL A 190 -5.67 -0.56 -14.33
N ALA A 191 -4.34 -0.41 -14.17
CA ALA A 191 -3.40 -1.49 -14.44
C ALA A 191 -3.42 -2.61 -13.39
N SER A 192 -4.01 -2.37 -12.21
CA SER A 192 -4.11 -3.31 -11.10
C SER A 192 -5.52 -3.26 -10.48
N PRO A 193 -6.56 -3.77 -11.16
CA PRO A 193 -7.95 -3.62 -10.71
C PRO A 193 -8.32 -4.46 -9.47
N ASN A 194 -7.50 -5.46 -9.10
CA ASN A 194 -7.78 -6.41 -8.03
C ASN A 194 -6.88 -6.21 -6.81
N GLN A 195 -6.63 -4.95 -6.43
CA GLN A 195 -5.79 -4.67 -5.26
C GLN A 195 -6.45 -5.21 -3.99
N GLU A 196 -5.61 -5.63 -3.04
CA GLU A 196 -6.07 -5.98 -1.69
C GLU A 196 -6.39 -4.71 -0.89
N TYR A 197 -5.57 -3.66 -1.05
CA TYR A 197 -5.65 -2.45 -0.23
C TYR A 197 -5.45 -1.17 -1.04
N ILE A 198 -6.31 -0.18 -0.80
CA ILE A 198 -6.15 1.18 -1.30
C ILE A 198 -6.33 2.16 -0.13
N GLU A 199 -5.35 3.06 0.04
CA GLU A 199 -5.46 4.26 0.88
C GLU A 199 -5.41 5.51 0.00
N ILE A 200 -6.42 6.37 0.16
CA ILE A 200 -6.53 7.64 -0.55
C ILE A 200 -6.60 8.76 0.49
N ASP A 201 -5.60 9.62 0.51
CA ASP A 201 -5.48 10.76 1.42
C ASP A 201 -5.53 12.06 0.62
N GLY A 202 -6.43 12.99 0.97
CA GLY A 202 -6.58 14.28 0.28
C GLY A 202 -7.98 14.48 -0.29
N GLN A 203 -8.10 15.26 -1.36
CA GLN A 203 -9.39 15.58 -1.99
C GLN A 203 -9.32 15.31 -3.49
N CYS A 204 -10.37 14.70 -4.04
CA CYS A 204 -10.58 14.61 -5.48
C CYS A 204 -11.84 15.36 -5.89
N TYR A 205 -11.80 16.03 -7.04
CA TYR A 205 -12.94 16.77 -7.57
C TYR A 205 -13.82 15.85 -8.43
N GLY A 206 -15.12 15.89 -8.15
CA GLY A 206 -16.13 15.12 -8.87
C GLY A 206 -16.41 13.76 -8.24
N ILE A 207 -17.18 12.97 -8.97
CA ILE A 207 -17.70 11.68 -8.52
C ILE A 207 -16.96 10.58 -9.28
N LEU A 208 -16.48 9.58 -8.55
CA LEU A 208 -15.91 8.36 -9.15
C LEU A 208 -16.95 7.68 -10.05
N SER A 209 -16.48 7.09 -11.15
CA SER A 209 -17.35 6.31 -12.05
C SER A 209 -18.13 5.25 -11.27
N THR A 210 -19.39 5.02 -11.66
CA THR A 210 -20.24 4.00 -11.01
C THR A 210 -19.65 2.59 -11.03
N ASN A 211 -18.75 2.32 -11.97
CA ASN A 211 -18.03 1.06 -12.13
C ASN A 211 -16.57 1.13 -11.65
N SER A 212 -16.21 2.13 -10.85
CA SER A 212 -14.84 2.33 -10.38
C SER A 212 -14.29 1.08 -9.68
N VAL A 213 -13.04 0.75 -10.00
CA VAL A 213 -12.29 -0.36 -9.39
C VAL A 213 -12.09 -0.14 -7.89
N ILE A 214 -12.05 1.13 -7.45
CA ILE A 214 -11.88 1.51 -6.04
C ILE A 214 -13.00 0.93 -5.17
N TYR A 215 -14.23 0.84 -5.70
CA TYR A 215 -15.36 0.27 -4.96
C TYR A 215 -15.25 -1.25 -4.75
N GLY A 216 -14.42 -1.95 -5.52
CA GLY A 216 -14.27 -3.40 -5.47
C GLY A 216 -13.07 -3.90 -4.65
N VAL A 217 -12.22 -3.00 -4.16
CA VAL A 217 -11.04 -3.35 -3.36
C VAL A 217 -11.44 -4.05 -2.05
N GLN A 218 -10.66 -5.02 -1.58
CA GLN A 218 -11.00 -5.73 -0.33
C GLN A 218 -11.01 -4.77 0.85
N HIS A 219 -10.00 -3.90 0.94
CA HIS A 219 -9.82 -2.95 2.02
C HIS A 219 -9.62 -1.53 1.45
N LEU A 220 -10.56 -0.63 1.73
CA LEU A 220 -10.49 0.76 1.32
C LEU A 220 -10.37 1.66 2.54
N ARG A 221 -9.39 2.56 2.52
CA ARG A 221 -9.22 3.65 3.47
C ARG A 221 -9.25 4.98 2.75
N VAL A 222 -10.08 5.88 3.23
CA VAL A 222 -10.30 7.20 2.66
C VAL A 222 -10.11 8.24 3.75
N CYS A 223 -9.17 9.14 3.55
CA CYS A 223 -8.93 10.31 4.39
C CYS A 223 -9.32 11.54 3.59
N PHE A 224 -10.63 11.81 3.50
CA PHE A 224 -11.20 12.92 2.72
C PHE A 224 -11.78 13.95 3.65
N GLU A 225 -11.35 15.20 3.52
CA GLU A 225 -12.07 16.35 4.06
C GLU A 225 -13.26 16.65 3.11
N GLY A 226 -14.51 16.40 3.52
CA GLY A 226 -15.69 16.75 2.70
C GLY A 226 -16.89 15.80 2.79
N ASP A 227 -17.74 15.83 1.75
CA ASP A 227 -19.06 15.18 1.66
C ASP A 227 -19.15 14.03 0.64
N HIS A 228 -18.02 13.58 0.09
CA HIS A 228 -17.97 12.44 -0.86
C HIS A 228 -18.10 11.06 -0.20
N GLY A 229 -18.08 10.99 1.13
CA GLY A 229 -18.12 9.73 1.87
C GLY A 229 -19.39 8.91 1.61
N ASP A 230 -20.54 9.58 1.51
CA ASP A 230 -21.84 8.92 1.35
C ASP A 230 -21.89 8.04 0.09
N GLU A 231 -21.44 8.57 -1.05
CA GLU A 231 -21.44 7.83 -2.31
C GLU A 231 -20.47 6.65 -2.30
N ILE A 232 -19.29 6.85 -1.72
CA ILE A 232 -18.29 5.76 -1.62
C ILE A 232 -18.85 4.63 -0.76
N LEU A 233 -19.45 4.94 0.39
CA LEU A 233 -20.09 3.95 1.24
C LEU A 233 -21.16 3.17 0.48
N LEU A 234 -22.12 3.85 -0.14
CA LEU A 234 -23.25 3.21 -0.81
C LEU A 234 -22.86 2.35 -2.03
N ARG A 235 -21.71 2.60 -2.65
CA ARG A 235 -21.23 1.83 -3.81
C ARG A 235 -20.17 0.78 -3.46
N PHE A 236 -19.65 0.78 -2.24
CA PHE A 236 -18.59 -0.12 -1.84
C PHE A 236 -19.05 -1.58 -1.81
N ARG A 237 -18.23 -2.47 -2.39
CA ARG A 237 -18.51 -3.91 -2.56
C ARG A 237 -17.46 -4.81 -1.90
N GLY A 238 -16.44 -4.22 -1.28
CA GLY A 238 -15.36 -4.91 -0.60
C GLY A 238 -15.70 -5.36 0.82
N ASN A 239 -14.66 -5.66 1.60
CA ASN A 239 -14.78 -6.26 2.92
C ASN A 239 -14.59 -5.28 4.07
N ARG A 240 -13.69 -4.30 3.94
CA ARG A 240 -13.42 -3.33 5.01
C ARG A 240 -13.34 -1.94 4.45
N LEU A 241 -14.05 -1.02 5.10
CA LEU A 241 -14.12 0.37 4.70
C LEU A 241 -13.81 1.29 5.88
N GLN A 242 -12.95 2.28 5.65
CA GLN A 242 -12.56 3.26 6.65
C GLN A 242 -12.64 4.66 6.06
N PHE A 243 -13.26 5.56 6.83
CA PHE A 243 -13.28 6.99 6.57
C PHE A 243 -12.68 7.74 7.74
N HIS A 244 -11.80 8.68 7.43
CA HIS A 244 -11.24 9.65 8.36
C HIS A 244 -11.46 11.06 7.83
N ALA A 245 -11.81 11.98 8.73
CA ALA A 245 -12.10 13.38 8.42
C ALA A 245 -13.26 13.61 7.44
N THR A 246 -14.13 12.60 7.24
CA THR A 246 -15.22 12.66 6.26
C THR A 246 -16.57 12.79 6.94
N THR A 247 -17.48 13.60 6.37
CA THR A 247 -18.85 13.77 6.86
C THR A 247 -19.83 12.83 6.19
N PHE A 248 -20.86 12.42 6.93
CA PHE A 248 -21.95 11.58 6.43
C PHE A 248 -23.31 12.11 6.84
N HIS A 249 -24.28 11.94 5.94
CA HIS A 249 -25.68 12.17 6.26
C HIS A 249 -26.20 11.04 7.17
N ASP A 250 -27.04 11.40 8.15
CA ASP A 250 -27.64 10.42 9.06
C ASP A 250 -28.52 9.42 8.30
N SER A 251 -29.16 9.89 7.22
CA SER A 251 -29.93 9.05 6.31
C SER A 251 -29.08 7.96 5.66
N THR A 252 -27.83 8.24 5.30
CA THR A 252 -26.93 7.27 4.67
C THR A 252 -26.51 6.19 5.66
N ILE A 253 -26.16 6.58 6.90
CA ILE A 253 -25.83 5.63 7.96
C ILE A 253 -27.06 4.77 8.29
N CYS A 254 -28.24 5.38 8.42
CA CYS A 254 -29.50 4.66 8.60
C CYS A 254 -29.80 3.69 7.44
N GLN A 255 -29.56 4.11 6.20
CA GLN A 255 -29.77 3.28 5.02
C GLN A 255 -28.83 2.08 5.04
N PHE A 256 -27.54 2.30 5.28
CA PHE A 256 -26.55 1.24 5.43
C PHE A 256 -26.99 0.19 6.45
N LEU A 257 -27.36 0.61 7.67
CA LEU A 257 -27.77 -0.30 8.74
C LEU A 257 -29.06 -1.07 8.38
N LYS A 258 -30.05 -0.42 7.76
CA LYS A 258 -31.30 -1.05 7.31
C LYS A 258 -31.06 -2.07 6.20
N GLU A 259 -30.24 -1.73 5.21
CA GLU A 259 -29.95 -2.61 4.09
C GLU A 259 -29.11 -3.82 4.53
N TRP A 260 -28.13 -3.62 5.41
CA TRP A 260 -27.38 -4.71 6.00
C TRP A 260 -28.30 -5.63 6.83
N LYS A 261 -29.08 -5.07 7.76
CA LYS A 261 -29.98 -5.85 8.63
C LYS A 261 -31.01 -6.65 7.83
N SER A 262 -31.61 -6.04 6.80
CA SER A 262 -32.59 -6.71 5.94
C SER A 262 -31.98 -7.65 4.89
N ASN A 263 -30.65 -7.84 4.92
CA ASN A 263 -29.89 -8.63 3.96
C ASN A 263 -30.01 -8.18 2.50
N ARG A 264 -30.34 -6.91 2.25
CA ARG A 264 -30.51 -6.33 0.91
C ARG A 264 -29.22 -5.71 0.36
N GLY A 265 -28.32 -5.28 1.23
CA GLY A 265 -27.03 -4.69 0.85
C GLY A 265 -25.92 -5.05 1.83
N PHE A 266 -24.69 -4.69 1.46
CA PHE A 266 -23.49 -4.78 2.32
C PHE A 266 -23.17 -6.19 2.85
N GLN A 267 -23.57 -7.25 2.16
CA GLN A 267 -23.39 -8.63 2.64
C GLN A 267 -21.91 -9.03 2.76
N ASN A 268 -21.04 -8.46 1.92
CA ASN A 268 -19.59 -8.69 1.92
C ASN A 268 -18.83 -7.91 3.00
N LEU A 269 -19.47 -6.91 3.60
CA LEU A 269 -18.82 -5.97 4.51
C LEU A 269 -18.61 -6.59 5.89
N ASN A 270 -17.35 -6.75 6.26
CA ASN A 270 -16.92 -7.27 7.55
C ASN A 270 -16.75 -6.15 8.59
N SER A 271 -16.31 -4.97 8.17
CA SER A 271 -16.11 -3.84 9.10
C SER A 271 -16.25 -2.48 8.41
N LEU A 272 -16.84 -1.52 9.12
CA LEU A 272 -16.92 -0.12 8.74
C LEU A 272 -16.46 0.74 9.92
N VAL A 273 -15.59 1.70 9.63
CA VAL A 273 -15.21 2.75 10.57
C VAL A 273 -15.40 4.09 9.88
N ILE A 274 -16.22 4.94 10.46
CA ILE A 274 -16.38 6.33 10.08
C ILE A 274 -15.90 7.17 11.26
N ASN A 275 -14.97 8.07 11.00
CA ASN A 275 -14.53 9.07 11.93
C ASN A 275 -14.68 10.45 11.27
N SER A 276 -15.58 11.25 11.82
CA SER A 276 -15.94 12.59 11.36
C SER A 276 -15.45 13.69 12.31
N PHE A 277 -14.27 13.49 12.92
CA PHE A 277 -13.68 14.37 13.93
C PHE A 277 -13.76 15.84 13.49
N ASP A 278 -14.17 16.73 14.40
CA ASP A 278 -14.38 18.16 14.16
C ASP A 278 -15.46 18.58 13.14
N TYR A 279 -16.14 17.63 12.46
CA TYR A 279 -17.15 17.97 11.45
C TYR A 279 -18.59 17.66 11.87
N LYS A 280 -18.86 16.47 12.43
CA LYS A 280 -20.22 16.07 12.77
C LYS A 280 -20.26 15.06 13.92
N ASN A 281 -21.21 15.27 14.83
CA ASN A 281 -21.58 14.30 15.85
C ASN A 281 -22.81 13.50 15.41
N TYR A 282 -22.83 12.24 15.80
CA TYR A 282 -23.86 11.25 15.53
C TYR A 282 -24.57 10.87 16.82
N VAL A 283 -25.89 10.82 16.78
CA VAL A 283 -26.70 10.45 17.94
C VAL A 283 -27.17 9.01 17.77
N ALA A 284 -26.59 8.10 18.55
CA ALA A 284 -26.90 6.66 18.48
C ALA A 284 -28.40 6.37 18.57
N ALA A 285 -29.11 7.05 19.48
CA ALA A 285 -30.55 6.86 19.69
C ALA A 285 -31.39 7.21 18.44
N GLU A 286 -30.92 8.14 17.61
CA GLU A 286 -31.59 8.54 16.38
C GLU A 286 -31.27 7.58 15.23
N LEU A 287 -30.00 7.22 15.06
CA LEU A 287 -29.52 6.37 13.98
C LEU A 287 -29.94 4.91 14.13
N LEU A 288 -30.03 4.42 15.37
CA LEU A 288 -30.43 3.06 15.67
C LEU A 288 -31.94 2.91 15.91
N LYS A 289 -32.70 4.01 15.73
CA LYS A 289 -34.15 3.98 15.83
C LYS A 289 -34.72 2.97 14.83
N ASP A 290 -35.60 2.10 15.31
CA ASP A 290 -36.27 1.06 14.54
C ASP A 290 -35.37 -0.09 14.02
N MET A 291 -34.13 -0.22 14.50
CA MET A 291 -33.19 -1.27 14.07
C MET A 291 -33.30 -2.59 14.86
N ASP A 292 -34.19 -2.69 15.85
CA ASP A 292 -34.31 -3.84 16.78
C ASP A 292 -32.94 -4.30 17.34
N VAL A 293 -32.15 -3.33 17.82
CA VAL A 293 -30.84 -3.57 18.44
C VAL A 293 -31.00 -4.50 19.64
N LYS A 294 -30.17 -5.54 19.69
CA LYS A 294 -30.09 -6.46 20.82
C LYS A 294 -28.94 -6.06 21.73
N GLN A 295 -29.09 -6.36 23.02
CA GLN A 295 -28.05 -6.19 24.02
C GLN A 295 -27.63 -7.54 24.56
N LEU A 296 -26.37 -7.66 24.97
CA LEU A 296 -25.88 -8.87 25.65
C LEU A 296 -26.59 -9.05 27.01
N ASP A 297 -27.01 -10.29 27.28
CA ASP A 297 -27.86 -10.66 28.44
C ASP A 297 -27.26 -10.28 29.79
N LYS A 298 -25.93 -10.33 29.92
CA LYS A 298 -25.23 -9.97 31.16
C LYS A 298 -24.67 -8.57 31.07
N ILE A 299 -24.91 -7.79 32.12
CA ILE A 299 -24.48 -6.38 32.23
C ILE A 299 -22.95 -6.24 32.22
N GLU A 300 -22.25 -7.22 32.77
CA GLU A 300 -20.78 -7.25 32.88
C GLU A 300 -20.10 -7.71 31.58
N HIS A 301 -20.85 -8.22 30.60
CA HIS A 301 -20.26 -8.75 29.37
C HIS A 301 -20.24 -7.68 28.28
N THR A 302 -19.10 -7.57 27.61
CA THR A 302 -18.95 -6.82 26.38
C THR A 302 -18.31 -7.69 25.31
N LEU A 303 -18.73 -7.53 24.07
CA LEU A 303 -18.07 -8.22 22.97
C LEU A 303 -16.99 -7.31 22.38
N CYS A 304 -15.76 -7.80 22.39
CA CYS A 304 -14.63 -7.21 21.69
C CYS A 304 -14.47 -7.91 20.35
N VAL A 305 -14.77 -7.20 19.27
CA VAL A 305 -14.48 -7.65 17.90
C VAL A 305 -13.18 -7.02 17.47
N THR A 306 -12.15 -7.83 17.24
CA THR A 306 -10.85 -7.36 16.78
C THR A 306 -10.67 -7.67 15.30
N TRP A 307 -9.96 -6.82 14.57
CA TRP A 307 -9.52 -7.11 13.22
C TRP A 307 -8.24 -6.37 12.91
N ARG A 308 -7.56 -6.75 11.82
CA ARG A 308 -6.31 -6.10 11.41
C ARG A 308 -6.57 -5.10 10.30
N MET A 309 -6.31 -3.82 10.53
CA MET A 309 -6.46 -2.79 9.53
C MET A 309 -5.11 -2.52 8.88
N SER A 310 -5.04 -2.59 7.55
CA SER A 310 -3.81 -2.26 6.84
C SER A 310 -3.55 -0.75 6.90
N ILE A 311 -2.28 -0.35 7.06
CA ILE A 311 -1.84 1.05 6.99
C ILE A 311 -0.52 1.12 6.22
N SER A 312 -0.32 2.18 5.44
CA SER A 312 1.01 2.65 5.02
C SER A 312 1.56 3.82 5.84
N TYR A 313 0.70 4.78 6.25
CA TYR A 313 1.07 5.96 7.05
C TYR A 313 0.77 5.78 8.54
N PRO A 314 1.76 5.53 9.42
CA PRO A 314 1.56 5.90 10.80
C PRO A 314 1.24 7.40 10.81
N SER A 315 0.14 7.79 11.45
CA SER A 315 -0.04 9.18 11.85
C SER A 315 1.27 9.66 12.48
N ASN A 316 1.64 10.93 12.25
CA ASN A 316 2.91 11.57 12.64
C ASN A 316 3.34 11.44 14.13
N VAL A 317 2.60 10.66 14.93
CA VAL A 317 2.77 10.42 16.36
C VAL A 317 3.64 9.19 16.67
N MET A 318 3.91 8.27 15.73
CA MET A 318 4.75 7.08 16.01
C MET A 318 6.21 7.27 15.58
N PHE A 319 6.99 7.93 16.44
CA PHE A 319 8.45 7.97 16.32
C PHE A 319 9.09 6.59 16.54
N GLY A 320 9.97 6.19 15.61
CA GLY A 320 11.09 5.28 15.89
C GLY A 320 10.86 3.77 15.84
N TYR A 321 9.63 3.30 15.67
CA TYR A 321 9.34 1.87 15.51
C TYR A 321 8.69 1.58 14.15
N PHE A 322 9.12 0.49 13.51
CA PHE A 322 8.55 0.01 12.26
C PHE A 322 7.04 -0.13 12.40
N PRO A 323 6.21 0.62 11.64
CA PRO A 323 4.78 0.45 11.72
C PRO A 323 4.43 -0.96 11.21
N PRO A 324 3.57 -1.71 11.93
CA PRO A 324 3.00 -2.94 11.42
C PRO A 324 2.32 -2.71 10.05
N LYS A 325 2.41 -3.66 9.10
CA LYS A 325 1.59 -3.65 7.86
C LYS A 325 0.09 -3.54 8.16
N SER A 326 -0.30 -3.95 9.36
CA SER A 326 -1.63 -3.76 9.89
C SER A 326 -1.62 -3.59 11.40
N PHE A 327 -2.44 -2.67 11.90
CA PHE A 327 -2.67 -2.46 13.31
C PHE A 327 -3.93 -3.21 13.77
N PRO A 328 -3.96 -3.68 15.03
CA PRO A 328 -5.20 -4.17 15.61
C PRO A 328 -6.17 -3.01 15.73
N SER A 329 -7.37 -3.23 15.23
CA SER A 329 -8.53 -2.39 15.45
C SER A 329 -9.56 -3.18 16.22
N GLU A 330 -10.23 -2.51 17.12
CA GLU A 330 -11.19 -3.13 18.02
C GLU A 330 -12.49 -2.34 18.04
N LEU A 331 -13.58 -3.10 18.12
CA LEU A 331 -14.91 -2.62 18.43
C LEU A 331 -15.39 -3.35 19.66
N THR A 332 -15.47 -2.62 20.75
CA THR A 332 -16.02 -3.08 22.01
C THR A 332 -17.43 -2.54 22.11
N SER A 333 -18.43 -3.43 22.02
CA SER A 333 -19.84 -3.02 22.12
C SER A 333 -20.69 -4.11 22.79
N ARG A 334 -21.74 -3.66 23.47
CA ARG A 334 -22.81 -4.52 24.00
C ARG A 334 -24.01 -4.60 23.06
N ASP A 335 -24.10 -3.63 22.16
CA ASP A 335 -25.17 -3.48 21.20
C ASP A 335 -24.80 -4.23 19.91
N TYR A 336 -25.70 -5.10 19.45
CA TYR A 336 -25.51 -5.86 18.24
C TYR A 336 -26.80 -6.01 17.44
N LEU A 337 -26.62 -6.18 16.14
CA LEU A 337 -27.67 -6.44 15.16
C LEU A 337 -27.60 -7.88 14.71
N ILE A 338 -28.77 -8.44 14.39
CA ILE A 338 -28.92 -9.73 13.72
C ILE A 338 -29.51 -9.47 12.34
N ARG A 339 -28.86 -10.01 11.30
CA ARG A 339 -29.29 -9.92 9.91
C ARG A 339 -30.41 -10.93 9.65
N ASP A 340 -31.53 -10.46 9.09
CA ASP A 340 -32.79 -11.21 9.02
C ASP A 340 -32.73 -12.42 8.06
N GLY A 341 -31.77 -12.46 7.14
CA GLY A 341 -31.69 -13.49 6.10
C GLY A 341 -30.85 -14.72 6.46
N ASP A 342 -29.75 -14.54 7.17
CA ASP A 342 -28.77 -15.59 7.48
C ASP A 342 -28.40 -15.67 8.97
N GLY A 343 -28.92 -14.75 9.81
CA GLY A 343 -28.67 -14.73 11.25
C GLY A 343 -27.28 -14.24 11.63
N GLU A 344 -26.51 -13.72 10.67
CA GLU A 344 -25.20 -13.10 10.91
C GLU A 344 -25.33 -11.96 11.91
N LYS A 345 -24.34 -11.84 12.79
CA LYS A 345 -24.35 -10.87 13.90
C LYS A 345 -23.27 -9.84 13.69
N ALA A 346 -23.57 -8.59 14.02
CA ALA A 346 -22.59 -7.52 13.97
C ALA A 346 -22.74 -6.59 15.17
N SER A 347 -21.62 -6.18 15.72
CA SER A 347 -21.57 -5.14 16.73
C SER A 347 -21.66 -3.77 16.07
N VAL A 348 -22.35 -2.85 16.73
CA VAL A 348 -22.43 -1.44 16.32
C VAL A 348 -22.09 -0.57 17.52
N SER A 349 -21.28 0.47 17.31
CA SER A 349 -21.04 1.54 18.28
C SER A 349 -21.12 2.87 17.54
N ILE A 350 -21.86 3.80 18.12
CA ILE A 350 -22.00 5.16 17.61
C ILE A 350 -21.77 6.10 18.79
N GLU A 351 -20.64 6.80 18.78
CA GLU A 351 -20.18 7.63 19.87
C GLU A 351 -19.56 8.91 19.31
N ASP A 352 -20.18 10.05 19.62
CA ASP A 352 -19.79 11.38 19.14
C ASP A 352 -19.58 11.39 17.62
N HIS A 353 -18.35 11.56 17.16
CA HIS A 353 -17.97 11.63 15.75
C HIS A 353 -17.62 10.26 15.13
N ASN A 354 -17.81 9.16 15.86
CA ASN A 354 -17.46 7.82 15.41
C ASN A 354 -18.70 6.96 15.15
N VAL A 355 -18.70 6.28 14.01
CA VAL A 355 -19.59 5.16 13.72
C VAL A 355 -18.72 3.95 13.42
N ARG A 356 -18.92 2.88 14.19
CA ARG A 356 -18.19 1.62 14.04
C ARG A 356 -19.17 0.47 13.89
N PHE A 357 -18.87 -0.41 12.96
CA PHE A 357 -19.61 -1.62 12.68
C PHE A 357 -18.61 -2.75 12.43
N ALA A 358 -18.83 -3.91 13.04
CA ALA A 358 -18.00 -5.09 12.79
C ALA A 358 -18.79 -6.39 12.91
N LEU A 359 -18.64 -7.25 11.91
CA LEU A 359 -19.24 -8.58 11.84
C LEU A 359 -18.59 -9.50 12.88
N TRP A 360 -19.39 -10.38 13.48
CA TRP A 360 -18.91 -11.37 14.44
C TRP A 360 -18.25 -12.53 13.71
N ASN A 361 -16.99 -12.37 13.32
CA ASN A 361 -16.24 -13.44 12.67
C ASN A 361 -15.55 -14.30 13.73
N GLY A 362 -15.79 -15.61 13.75
CA GLY A 362 -15.56 -16.47 14.93
C GLY A 362 -14.16 -16.37 15.57
N ASN A 363 -13.09 -16.21 14.78
CA ASN A 363 -11.72 -16.11 15.30
C ASN A 363 -11.33 -14.71 15.80
N SER A 364 -12.24 -13.74 15.68
CA SER A 364 -11.98 -12.33 15.89
C SER A 364 -12.96 -11.71 16.88
N CYS A 365 -13.66 -12.56 17.65
CA CYS A 365 -14.64 -12.17 18.65
C CYS A 365 -14.29 -12.78 20.00
N GLU A 366 -13.98 -11.93 20.96
CA GLU A 366 -13.71 -12.34 22.34
C GLU A 366 -14.74 -11.69 23.27
N MET A 367 -15.26 -12.46 24.21
CA MET A 367 -16.15 -11.96 25.25
C MET A 367 -15.30 -11.48 26.41
N GLU A 368 -15.34 -10.17 26.68
CA GLU A 368 -14.66 -9.56 27.80
C GLU A 368 -15.64 -9.38 28.96
N ILE A 369 -15.17 -9.69 30.18
CA ILE A 369 -15.91 -9.44 31.42
C ILE A 369 -15.34 -8.14 31.98
N ILE A 370 -16.18 -7.10 32.05
CA ILE A 370 -15.86 -5.86 32.75
C ILE A 370 -15.90 -6.17 34.25
N ASN A 371 -14.76 -6.65 34.78
CA ASN A 371 -14.30 -6.68 36.18
C ASN A 371 -13.37 -7.89 36.40
N SER A 372 -12.06 -7.69 36.24
CA SER A 372 -11.02 -8.52 36.84
C SER A 372 -9.93 -7.64 37.44
#